data_AF-A0A6J6GRE0-F1
#
_entry.id   AF-A0A6J6GRE0-F1
#
_cell.length_a   1.000
_cell.length_b   1.000
_cell.length_c   1.000
_cell.angle_alpha   90.00
_cell.angle_beta   90.00
_cell.angle_gamma   90.00
#
_symmetry.space_group_name_H-M   'P 1'
#
loop_
_entity.id
_entity.type
_entity.pdbx_description
1 polymer ?
#
loop_
_entity_poly.entity_id
_entity_poly.type
_entity_poly.pdbx_seq_one_letter_code
_entity_poly.pdbx_strand_id
1 'polypeptide(L)'
;MLLVCGLDRPVKDGRIQRGTAISRDAGAEPVVVLTKASRDGDIEVDPQRAADEVRSAHPGIDVIVTSVKEGIGIEEIRSIIGHDTVTLLGESGAGKSSIVNALLGDDVVMIGDVRESDSKGRHTTTTRELHLLPGGGVLIDSPGIRAVGLIADTDGVAETFVDVDEIASTCRFADCQHEGQPGCAVAAALADGTLKPERVEAWRRLDAETDSAEPIAPRASAPPRRPRRQGGN
;
A
#
# COMPACT_ATOMS: atom_id res chain seq x y z
N MET A 1 8.63 1.03 7.54
CA MET A 1 7.72 0.94 6.37
C MET A 1 8.20 1.93 5.33
N LEU A 2 8.35 1.53 4.06
CA LEU A 2 8.83 2.41 2.99
C LEU A 2 7.63 3.01 2.25
N LEU A 3 7.49 4.33 2.28
CA LEU A 3 6.49 5.10 1.54
C LEU A 3 7.05 5.48 0.17
N VAL A 4 6.74 4.67 -0.85
CA VAL A 4 7.30 4.78 -2.20
C VAL A 4 6.49 5.75 -3.06
N CYS A 5 7.13 6.83 -3.49
CA CYS A 5 6.56 7.88 -4.34
C CYS A 5 7.40 8.02 -5.62
N GLY A 6 6.79 7.92 -6.79
CA GLY A 6 7.49 8.07 -8.08
C GLY A 6 7.64 9.54 -8.46
N LEU A 7 8.83 9.95 -8.90
CA LEU A 7 9.12 11.31 -9.39
C LEU A 7 8.68 11.56 -10.85
N ASP A 8 8.08 10.56 -11.49
CA ASP A 8 7.42 10.69 -12.80
C ASP A 8 6.05 11.40 -12.74
N ARG A 9 5.65 11.87 -11.55
CA ARG A 9 4.42 12.61 -11.28
C ARG A 9 4.56 13.43 -9.99
N PRO A 10 3.61 14.35 -9.70
CA PRO A 10 3.66 15.14 -8.47
C PRO A 10 3.57 14.27 -7.21
N VAL A 11 4.50 14.51 -6.27
CA VAL A 11 4.47 13.89 -4.94
C VAL A 11 3.41 14.60 -4.11
N LYS A 12 2.37 13.88 -3.68
CA LYS A 12 1.26 14.44 -2.89
C LYS A 12 1.53 14.34 -1.39
N ASP A 13 1.57 15.48 -0.72
CA ASP A 13 1.77 15.61 0.73
C ASP A 13 0.79 14.73 1.53
N GLY A 14 -0.51 14.77 1.19
CA GLY A 14 -1.53 13.98 1.88
C GLY A 14 -1.27 12.46 1.87
N ARG A 15 -0.58 11.93 0.85
CA ARG A 15 -0.21 10.51 0.82
C ARG A 15 0.90 10.19 1.81
N ILE A 16 1.89 11.08 1.94
CA ILE A 16 2.97 10.92 2.89
C ILE A 16 2.41 11.02 4.32
N GLN A 17 1.53 11.98 4.57
CA GLN A 17 0.84 12.11 5.87
C GLN A 17 0.05 10.84 6.23
N ARG A 18 -0.80 10.34 5.31
CA ARG A 18 -1.58 9.11 5.54
C ARG A 18 -0.68 7.89 5.72
N GLY A 19 0.32 7.71 4.85
CA GLY A 19 1.29 6.61 4.97
C GLY A 19 2.07 6.65 6.28
N THR A 20 2.43 7.84 6.75
CA THR A 20 3.09 8.06 8.04
C THR A 20 2.19 7.66 9.20
N ALA A 21 0.92 8.09 9.19
CA ALA A 21 -0.05 7.73 10.21
C ALA A 21 -0.26 6.21 10.30
N ILE A 22 -0.44 5.54 9.15
CA ILE A 22 -0.58 4.08 9.07
C ILE A 22 0.67 3.37 9.59
N SER A 23 1.85 3.85 9.20
CA SER A 23 3.13 3.27 9.65
C SER A 23 3.23 3.32 11.17
N ARG A 24 2.99 4.49 11.75
CA ARG A 24 3.10 4.72 13.20
C ARG A 24 2.04 3.98 14.00
N ASP A 25 0.80 3.91 13.52
CA ASP A 25 -0.27 3.12 14.13
C ASP A 25 0.08 1.63 14.16
N ALA A 26 0.71 1.12 13.10
CA ALA A 26 1.25 -0.23 13.04
C ALA A 26 2.55 -0.44 13.85
N GLY A 27 3.04 0.58 14.56
CA GLY A 27 4.30 0.53 15.32
C GLY A 27 5.55 0.46 14.45
N ALA A 28 5.47 0.86 13.18
CA ALA A 28 6.57 0.86 12.23
C ALA A 28 7.06 2.29 11.95
N GLU A 29 8.37 2.45 11.81
CA GLU A 29 8.96 3.74 11.44
C GLU A 29 8.77 4.00 9.93
N PRO A 30 8.14 5.12 9.51
CA PRO A 30 8.01 5.49 8.11
C PRO A 30 9.32 6.05 7.54
N VAL A 31 9.62 5.68 6.30
CA VAL A 31 10.70 6.27 5.49
C VAL A 31 10.15 6.57 4.12
N VAL A 32 10.30 7.80 3.63
CA VAL A 32 9.88 8.17 2.28
C VAL A 32 10.96 7.77 1.29
N VAL A 33 10.56 7.07 0.23
CA VAL A 33 11.43 6.67 -0.88
C VAL A 33 10.92 7.34 -2.15
N LEU A 34 11.63 8.36 -2.60
CA LEU A 34 11.40 9.04 -3.87
C LEU A 34 12.12 8.25 -4.97
N THR A 35 11.37 7.54 -5.81
CA THR A 35 11.92 6.64 -6.82
C THR A 35 11.79 7.22 -8.23
N LYS A 36 12.42 6.55 -9.21
CA LYS A 36 12.53 6.98 -10.61
C LYS A 36 13.24 8.32 -10.77
N ALA A 37 14.14 8.66 -9.85
CA ALA A 37 15.07 9.75 -10.09
C ALA A 37 15.84 9.50 -11.39
N SER A 38 16.00 10.53 -12.21
CA SER A 38 16.78 10.48 -13.44
C SER A 38 17.80 11.61 -13.45
N ARG A 39 19.03 11.31 -13.85
CA ARG A 39 20.09 12.31 -14.07
C ARG A 39 19.97 12.99 -15.44
N ASP A 40 19.24 12.39 -16.36
CA ASP A 40 19.18 12.80 -17.77
C ASP A 40 18.05 13.79 -18.07
N GLY A 41 17.33 14.28 -17.04
CA GLY A 41 16.28 15.28 -17.20
C GLY A 41 14.96 14.75 -17.76
N ASP A 42 14.79 13.42 -17.81
CA ASP A 42 13.55 12.74 -18.24
C ASP A 42 12.35 12.97 -17.31
N ILE A 43 12.58 13.63 -16.17
CA ILE A 43 11.56 14.00 -15.19
C ILE A 43 11.57 15.52 -15.02
N GLU A 44 10.39 16.12 -14.97
CA GLU A 44 10.22 17.58 -14.83
C GLU A 44 10.68 18.09 -13.45
N VAL A 45 10.78 17.19 -12.47
CA VAL A 45 11.08 17.51 -11.07
C VAL A 45 12.52 17.14 -10.75
N ASP A 46 13.29 18.11 -10.25
CA ASP A 46 14.61 17.85 -9.66
C ASP A 46 14.46 16.96 -8.40
N PRO A 47 15.06 15.75 -8.40
CA PRO A 47 14.96 14.82 -7.28
C PRO A 47 15.42 15.39 -5.94
N GLN A 48 16.48 16.21 -5.94
CA GLN A 48 17.01 16.76 -4.70
C GLN A 48 16.08 17.83 -4.15
N ARG A 49 15.55 18.67 -5.02
CA ARG A 49 14.54 19.66 -4.64
C ARG A 49 13.28 19.00 -4.08
N ALA A 50 12.78 17.95 -4.73
CA ALA A 50 11.63 17.18 -4.22
C ALA A 50 11.92 16.59 -2.83
N ALA A 51 13.13 16.05 -2.63
CA ALA A 51 13.52 15.52 -1.33
C ALA A 51 13.57 16.60 -0.25
N ASP A 52 14.09 17.79 -0.57
CA ASP A 52 14.15 18.91 0.38
C ASP A 52 12.76 19.47 0.72
N GLU A 53 11.86 19.54 -0.26
CA GLU A 53 10.45 19.90 -0.05
C GLU A 53 9.76 18.90 0.89
N VAL A 54 9.95 17.59 0.66
CA VAL A 54 9.41 16.53 1.53
C VAL A 54 9.99 16.59 2.94
N ARG A 55 11.32 16.76 3.09
CA ARG A 55 11.98 16.87 4.40
C ARG A 55 11.47 18.09 5.20
N SER A 56 11.24 19.20 4.51
CA SER A 56 10.71 20.43 5.10
C SER A 56 9.26 20.25 5.58
N ALA A 57 8.41 19.60 4.76
CA ALA A 57 7.02 19.34 5.09
C ALA A 57 6.83 18.26 6.18
N HIS A 58 7.74 17.29 6.26
CA HIS A 58 7.63 16.13 7.15
C HIS A 58 8.88 15.97 8.03
N PRO A 59 9.09 16.85 9.03
CA PRO A 59 10.25 16.78 9.90
C PRO A 59 10.28 15.47 10.70
N GLY A 60 11.46 14.86 10.79
CA GLY A 60 11.67 13.61 11.51
C GLY A 60 11.28 12.35 10.74
N ILE A 61 11.05 12.46 9.42
CA ILE A 61 10.89 11.32 8.52
C ILE A 61 12.09 11.29 7.58
N ASP A 62 12.76 10.14 7.48
CA ASP A 62 13.86 9.97 6.56
C ASP A 62 13.37 9.95 5.10
N VAL A 63 14.14 10.59 4.21
CA VAL A 63 13.81 10.72 2.80
C VAL A 63 14.99 10.27 1.95
N ILE A 64 14.79 9.17 1.22
CA ILE A 64 15.76 8.60 0.29
C ILE A 64 15.36 8.91 -1.14
N VAL A 65 16.31 9.37 -1.95
CA VAL A 65 16.16 9.48 -3.40
C VAL A 65 16.77 8.25 -4.05
N THR A 66 16.00 7.57 -4.89
CA THR A 66 16.37 6.32 -5.52
C THR A 66 16.09 6.30 -7.01
N SER A 67 16.95 5.57 -7.72
CA SER A 67 16.71 5.16 -9.10
C SER A 67 17.19 3.73 -9.25
N VAL A 68 16.26 2.79 -9.43
CA VAL A 68 16.62 1.39 -9.71
C VAL A 68 17.38 1.30 -11.04
N LYS A 69 16.94 2.07 -12.05
CA LYS A 69 17.58 2.14 -13.39
C LYS A 69 19.04 2.60 -13.32
N GLU A 70 19.33 3.59 -12.47
CA GLU A 70 20.68 4.14 -12.34
C GLU A 70 21.46 3.59 -11.13
N GLY A 71 20.89 2.65 -10.38
CA GLY A 71 21.51 2.08 -9.18
C GLY A 71 21.67 3.05 -8.00
N ILE A 72 20.86 4.11 -7.93
CA ILE A 72 20.95 5.16 -6.91
C ILE A 72 20.09 4.80 -5.69
N GLY A 73 20.64 4.98 -4.48
CA GLY A 73 19.92 4.91 -3.21
C GLY A 73 19.53 3.49 -2.76
N ILE A 74 19.77 2.45 -3.56
CA ILE A 74 19.43 1.06 -3.19
C ILE A 74 20.24 0.59 -1.98
N GLU A 75 21.53 0.93 -1.92
CA GLU A 75 22.37 0.58 -0.76
C GLU A 75 21.94 1.35 0.51
N GLU A 76 21.48 2.59 0.35
CA GLU A 76 20.93 3.37 1.46
C GLU A 76 19.64 2.73 1.99
N ILE A 77 18.75 2.27 1.10
CA ILE A 77 17.57 1.49 1.48
C ILE A 77 17.97 0.21 2.21
N ARG A 78 18.98 -0.53 1.72
CA ARG A 78 19.49 -1.74 2.41
C ARG A 78 20.00 -1.43 3.81
N SER A 79 20.78 -0.35 3.95
CA SER A 79 21.34 0.09 5.23
C SER A 79 20.24 0.43 6.24
N ILE A 80 19.19 1.15 5.81
CA ILE A 80 18.04 1.48 6.66
C ILE A 80 17.26 0.23 7.07
N ILE A 81 17.09 -0.74 6.15
CA ILE A 81 16.40 -1.99 6.49
C ILE A 81 17.22 -2.81 7.50
N GLY A 82 18.54 -2.88 7.32
CA GLY A 82 19.44 -3.62 8.20
C GLY A 82 18.98 -5.07 8.41
N HIS A 83 18.56 -5.40 9.64
CA HIS A 83 18.02 -6.72 10.01
C HIS A 83 16.51 -6.71 10.32
N ASP A 84 15.85 -5.59 10.07
CA ASP A 84 14.45 -5.39 10.39
C ASP A 84 13.50 -5.96 9.32
N THR A 85 12.21 -5.94 9.66
CA THR A 85 11.14 -6.31 8.72
C THR A 85 10.60 -5.07 8.03
N VAL A 86 10.58 -5.09 6.70
CA VAL A 86 10.15 -3.98 5.86
C VAL A 86 8.94 -4.37 5.02
N THR A 87 8.08 -3.39 4.76
CA THR A 87 7.03 -3.47 3.76
C THR A 87 6.98 -2.16 2.98
N LEU A 88 6.55 -2.23 1.72
CA LEU A 88 6.48 -1.10 0.81
C LEU A 88 5.04 -0.68 0.61
N LEU A 89 4.81 0.62 0.71
CA LEU A 89 3.52 1.22 0.60
C LEU A 89 3.59 2.39 -0.39
N GLY A 90 2.65 2.47 -1.32
CA GLY A 90 2.73 3.46 -2.39
C GLY A 90 1.74 3.15 -3.51
N GLU A 91 1.49 4.12 -4.37
CA GLU A 91 0.58 4.00 -5.51
C GLU A 91 1.03 2.92 -6.52
N SER A 92 0.09 2.42 -7.32
CA SER A 92 0.41 1.54 -8.45
C SER A 92 1.37 2.24 -9.40
N GLY A 93 2.33 1.50 -9.95
CA GLY A 93 3.35 2.08 -10.82
C GLY A 93 4.33 3.04 -10.14
N ALA A 94 4.32 3.20 -8.81
CA ALA A 94 5.32 4.01 -8.10
C ALA A 94 6.75 3.48 -8.29
N GLY A 95 6.94 2.17 -8.45
CA GLY A 95 8.27 1.54 -8.52
C GLY A 95 8.56 0.56 -7.37
N LYS A 96 7.54 0.15 -6.61
CA LYS A 96 7.67 -0.80 -5.49
C LYS A 96 8.30 -2.12 -5.91
N SER A 97 7.75 -2.79 -6.92
CA SER A 97 8.27 -4.08 -7.42
C SER A 97 9.71 -3.97 -7.94
N SER A 98 10.05 -2.85 -8.60
CA SER A 98 11.42 -2.58 -9.03
C SER A 98 12.39 -2.48 -7.84
N ILE A 99 11.98 -1.83 -6.75
CA ILE A 99 12.77 -1.77 -5.51
C ILE A 99 12.88 -3.16 -4.87
N VAL A 100 11.79 -3.92 -4.80
CA VAL A 100 11.80 -5.30 -4.28
C VAL A 100 12.85 -6.14 -5.01
N ASN A 101 12.84 -6.12 -6.34
CA ASN A 101 13.82 -6.84 -7.15
C ASN A 101 15.25 -6.37 -6.90
N ALA A 102 15.46 -5.06 -6.90
CA ALA A 102 16.78 -4.50 -6.62
C ALA A 102 17.30 -4.89 -5.22
N LEU A 103 16.42 -5.03 -4.22
CA LEU A 103 16.76 -5.47 -2.87
C LEU A 103 16.99 -6.98 -2.78
N LEU A 104 16.31 -7.81 -3.57
CA LEU A 104 16.52 -9.26 -3.55
C LEU A 104 17.81 -9.70 -4.24
N GLY A 105 18.42 -8.83 -5.05
CA GLY A 105 19.72 -9.11 -5.66
C GLY A 105 19.67 -10.15 -6.79
N ASP A 106 18.46 -10.55 -7.20
CA ASP A 106 18.14 -11.49 -8.26
C ASP A 106 16.85 -10.99 -8.97
N ASP A 107 16.66 -11.34 -10.24
CA ASP A 107 15.40 -11.13 -11.01
C ASP A 107 14.26 -12.03 -10.47
N VAL A 108 14.01 -12.02 -9.15
CA VAL A 108 13.09 -12.95 -8.47
C VAL A 108 11.63 -12.61 -8.74
N VAL A 109 11.28 -11.33 -8.89
CA VAL A 109 9.96 -10.93 -9.39
C VAL A 109 10.15 -10.62 -10.87
N MET A 110 9.62 -11.47 -11.74
CA MET A 110 9.50 -11.16 -13.18
C MET A 110 8.97 -9.74 -13.31
N ILE A 111 9.81 -8.81 -13.79
CA ILE A 111 9.36 -7.52 -14.26
C ILE A 111 8.53 -7.86 -15.50
N GLY A 112 7.26 -8.15 -15.28
CA GLY A 112 6.29 -8.06 -16.34
C GLY A 112 6.34 -6.62 -16.78
N ASP A 113 7.02 -6.38 -17.90
CA ASP A 113 6.75 -5.25 -18.78
C ASP A 113 5.28 -4.93 -18.68
N VAL A 114 4.95 -3.64 -18.66
CA VAL A 114 3.59 -3.16 -18.85
C VAL A 114 3.03 -3.93 -20.05
N ARG A 115 2.22 -4.97 -19.80
CA ARG A 115 1.56 -5.72 -20.84
C ARG A 115 0.43 -4.82 -21.32
N GLU A 116 0.76 -3.96 -22.27
CA GLU A 116 -0.17 -3.13 -23.03
C GLU A 116 -1.18 -3.96 -23.85
N SER A 117 -1.18 -5.28 -23.73
CA SER A 117 -2.21 -6.15 -24.30
C SER A 117 -2.58 -7.26 -23.32
N ASP A 118 -3.62 -7.05 -22.53
CA ASP A 118 -4.66 -8.07 -22.38
C ASP A 118 -5.90 -7.48 -21.72
N SER A 119 -6.79 -7.02 -22.59
CA SER A 119 -8.21 -6.93 -22.27
C SER A 119 -8.70 -8.34 -21.90
N LYS A 120 -9.04 -8.54 -20.61
CA LYS A 120 -9.58 -9.77 -19.99
C LYS A 120 -8.53 -10.86 -19.68
N GLY A 121 -8.01 -10.89 -18.45
CA GLY A 121 -7.17 -12.03 -18.05
C GLY A 121 -6.55 -11.99 -16.65
N ARG A 122 -7.37 -12.18 -15.61
CA ARG A 122 -7.12 -13.09 -14.47
C ARG A 122 -5.65 -13.33 -14.06
N HIS A 123 -5.06 -12.38 -13.34
CA HIS A 123 -3.86 -12.62 -12.52
C HIS A 123 -4.11 -12.14 -11.09
N THR A 124 -4.70 -13.02 -10.28
CA THR A 124 -4.94 -12.82 -8.86
C THR A 124 -3.71 -13.35 -8.10
N THR A 125 -2.76 -12.48 -7.74
CA THR A 125 -1.63 -12.86 -6.87
C THR A 125 -2.11 -12.84 -5.41
N THR A 126 -2.61 -13.98 -4.92
CA THR A 126 -3.25 -14.15 -3.60
C THR A 126 -2.31 -14.56 -2.46
N THR A 127 -0.99 -14.62 -2.70
CA THR A 127 0.01 -14.98 -1.69
C THR A 127 0.68 -13.74 -1.11
N ARG A 128 0.62 -13.58 0.23
CA ARG A 128 1.57 -12.73 0.97
C ARG A 128 2.90 -13.43 0.94
N GLU A 129 3.90 -12.81 0.32
CA GLU A 129 5.23 -13.38 0.16
C GLU A 129 6.19 -12.70 1.14
N LEU A 130 6.98 -13.53 1.80
CA LEU A 130 8.02 -13.12 2.71
C LEU A 130 9.32 -13.45 2.04
N HIS A 131 10.11 -12.43 1.74
CA HIS A 131 11.41 -12.58 1.12
C HIS A 131 12.50 -12.25 2.14
N LEU A 132 13.49 -13.15 2.25
CA LEU A 132 14.69 -12.88 3.02
C LEU A 132 15.62 -12.02 2.16
N LEU A 133 16.06 -10.88 2.70
CA LEU A 133 16.93 -9.98 1.98
C LEU A 133 18.40 -10.43 2.07
N PRO A 134 19.18 -10.33 0.98
CA PRO A 134 20.63 -10.42 1.05
C PRO A 134 21.18 -9.36 2.01
N GLY A 135 22.00 -9.78 2.97
CA GLY A 135 22.51 -8.92 4.05
C GLY A 135 21.68 -8.95 5.34
N GLY A 136 20.50 -9.58 5.31
CA GLY A 136 19.61 -9.71 6.47
C GLY A 136 18.36 -8.84 6.36
N GLY A 137 17.41 -9.06 7.27
CA GLY A 137 16.10 -8.43 7.21
C GLY A 137 15.09 -9.22 6.39
N VAL A 138 13.84 -8.78 6.44
CA VAL A 138 12.69 -9.47 5.88
C VAL A 138 11.82 -8.50 5.12
N LEU A 139 11.56 -8.76 3.84
CA LEU A 139 10.61 -8.00 3.04
C LEU A 139 9.27 -8.74 3.00
N ILE A 140 8.22 -8.07 3.45
CA ILE A 140 6.84 -8.57 3.33
C ILE A 140 6.20 -7.88 2.13
N ASP A 141 6.08 -8.62 1.03
CA ASP A 141 5.27 -8.23 -0.11
C ASP A 141 3.85 -8.77 0.10
N SER A 142 2.94 -7.84 0.30
CA SER A 142 1.53 -8.18 0.52
C SER A 142 0.72 -7.46 -0.55
N PRO A 143 0.47 -8.12 -1.69
CA PRO A 143 -0.59 -7.68 -2.57
C PRO A 143 -1.88 -7.65 -1.73
N GLY A 144 -2.34 -6.44 -1.37
CA GLY A 144 -3.59 -6.27 -0.62
C GLY A 144 -3.48 -5.92 0.87
N ILE A 145 -2.43 -5.27 1.37
CA ILE A 145 -2.67 -4.44 2.57
C ILE A 145 -3.68 -3.37 2.15
N ARG A 146 -4.85 -3.39 2.78
CA ARG A 146 -5.97 -2.44 2.64
C ARG A 146 -5.59 -0.95 2.81
N ALA A 147 -4.31 -0.65 3.05
CA ALA A 147 -3.70 0.67 2.92
C ALA A 147 -3.61 1.15 1.46
N VAL A 148 -3.79 0.27 0.46
CA VAL A 148 -3.89 0.67 -0.95
C VAL A 148 -5.11 1.58 -1.18
N GLY A 149 -6.22 1.44 -0.45
CA GLY A 149 -7.35 2.40 -0.55
C GLY A 149 -7.09 3.78 0.05
N LEU A 150 -6.14 3.89 0.98
CA LEU A 150 -5.73 5.16 1.62
C LEU A 150 -4.65 5.91 0.81
N ILE A 151 -3.99 5.22 -0.12
CA ILE A 151 -2.82 5.73 -0.86
C ILE A 151 -3.05 5.71 -2.37
N ALA A 152 -4.02 4.93 -2.85
CA ALA A 152 -4.59 5.09 -4.18
C ALA A 152 -5.22 6.47 -4.27
N ASP A 153 -4.92 7.10 -5.39
CA ASP A 153 -5.18 8.50 -5.62
C ASP A 153 -6.67 8.81 -5.70
N THR A 154 -7.24 9.20 -4.58
CA THR A 154 -8.16 10.34 -4.52
C THR A 154 -8.00 10.93 -3.13
N ASP A 155 -7.70 12.22 -3.04
CA ASP A 155 -7.77 12.97 -1.78
C ASP A 155 -9.24 13.17 -1.33
N GLY A 156 -10.05 12.13 -1.53
CA GLY A 156 -11.48 12.11 -1.38
C GLY A 156 -11.95 10.73 -0.94
N VAL A 157 -11.69 9.62 -1.65
CA VAL A 157 -12.51 8.40 -1.51
C VAL A 157 -12.54 7.75 -0.13
N ALA A 158 -11.41 7.61 0.56
CA ALA A 158 -11.41 6.99 1.89
C ALA A 158 -12.10 7.87 2.96
N GLU A 159 -12.11 9.20 2.76
CA GLU A 159 -12.94 10.12 3.56
C GLU A 159 -14.33 10.33 2.95
N THR A 160 -14.58 10.01 1.66
CA THR A 160 -15.86 10.30 1.00
C THR A 160 -16.93 9.26 1.28
N PHE A 161 -16.66 8.12 1.91
CA PHE A 161 -17.72 7.13 2.16
C PHE A 161 -17.78 6.62 3.59
N VAL A 162 -17.11 7.29 4.54
CA VAL A 162 -17.20 6.97 5.98
C VAL A 162 -18.66 6.96 6.46
N ASP A 163 -19.46 7.90 5.97
CA ASP A 163 -20.91 7.96 6.22
C ASP A 163 -21.66 6.74 5.67
N VAL A 164 -21.26 6.22 4.51
CA VAL A 164 -21.85 5.01 3.92
C VAL A 164 -21.41 3.77 4.69
N ASP A 165 -20.13 3.67 5.08
CA ASP A 165 -19.57 2.54 5.83
C ASP A 165 -20.13 2.44 7.26
N GLU A 166 -20.28 3.58 7.96
CA GLU A 166 -20.92 3.64 9.28
C GLU A 166 -22.36 3.15 9.22
N ILE A 167 -23.13 3.61 8.23
CA ILE A 167 -24.51 3.15 8.01
C ILE A 167 -24.52 1.66 7.66
N ALA A 168 -23.65 1.20 6.75
CA ALA A 168 -23.54 -0.20 6.36
C ALA A 168 -23.24 -1.12 7.55
N SER A 169 -22.42 -0.67 8.51
CA SER A 169 -22.08 -1.42 9.72
C SER A 169 -23.28 -1.69 10.66
N THR A 170 -24.37 -0.93 10.50
CA THR A 170 -25.62 -1.08 11.28
C THR A 170 -26.65 -1.98 10.61
N CYS A 171 -26.32 -2.58 9.46
CA CYS A 171 -27.18 -3.58 8.83
C CYS A 171 -27.46 -4.75 9.77
N ARG A 172 -28.68 -5.29 9.68
CA ARG A 172 -29.09 -6.46 10.45
C ARG A 172 -28.22 -7.69 10.20
N PHE A 173 -27.66 -7.81 8.99
CA PHE A 173 -26.84 -8.94 8.56
C PHE A 173 -25.44 -8.46 8.21
N ALA A 174 -24.43 -9.23 8.61
CA ALA A 174 -23.01 -8.90 8.38
C ALA A 174 -22.56 -9.08 6.91
N ASP A 175 -23.31 -9.85 6.12
CA ASP A 175 -23.09 -10.16 4.70
C ASP A 175 -24.13 -9.48 3.79
N CYS A 176 -24.71 -8.36 4.27
CA CYS A 176 -25.73 -7.62 3.54
C CYS A 176 -25.17 -7.06 2.23
N GLN A 177 -25.73 -7.46 1.09
CA GLN A 177 -25.40 -6.92 -0.25
C GLN A 177 -25.96 -5.49 -0.48
N HIS A 178 -26.71 -4.98 0.49
CA HIS A 178 -27.36 -3.66 0.43
C HIS A 178 -28.37 -3.48 -0.73
N GLU A 179 -28.88 -4.57 -1.31
CA GLU A 179 -29.81 -4.59 -2.46
C GLU A 179 -31.29 -4.61 -2.03
N GLY A 180 -31.60 -4.16 -0.81
CA GLY A 180 -32.97 -4.12 -0.29
C GLY A 180 -33.36 -5.31 0.58
N GLN A 181 -32.39 -6.02 1.17
CA GLN A 181 -32.69 -7.04 2.18
C GLN A 181 -33.42 -6.46 3.40
N PRO A 182 -34.29 -7.23 4.07
CA PRO A 182 -34.96 -6.80 5.31
C PRO A 182 -33.96 -6.39 6.39
N GLY A 183 -34.04 -5.16 6.88
CA GLY A 183 -33.10 -4.64 7.89
C GLY A 183 -31.76 -4.14 7.34
N CYS A 184 -31.68 -3.89 6.03
CA CYS A 184 -30.56 -3.16 5.43
C CYS A 184 -30.64 -1.67 5.78
N ALA A 185 -29.66 -1.17 6.53
CA ALA A 185 -29.57 0.24 6.92
C ALA A 185 -29.27 1.15 5.71
N VAL A 186 -28.46 0.70 4.75
CA VAL A 186 -28.17 1.44 3.51
C VAL A 186 -29.43 1.61 2.65
N ALA A 187 -30.27 0.58 2.55
CA ALA A 187 -31.54 0.66 1.82
C ALA A 187 -32.55 1.58 2.52
N ALA A 188 -32.58 1.57 3.86
CA ALA A 188 -33.38 2.52 4.64
C ALA A 188 -32.91 3.96 4.44
N ALA A 189 -31.59 4.20 4.49
CA ALA A 189 -30.99 5.50 4.28
C ALA A 189 -31.17 6.04 2.84
N LEU A 190 -31.28 5.14 1.85
CA LEU A 190 -31.68 5.50 0.48
C LEU A 190 -33.17 5.87 0.39
N ALA A 191 -34.02 5.19 1.14
CA ALA A 191 -35.47 5.42 1.14
C ALA A 191 -35.87 6.70 1.88
N ASP A 192 -35.15 7.06 2.94
CA ASP A 192 -35.39 8.28 3.72
C ASP A 192 -34.58 9.50 3.23
N GLY A 193 -33.68 9.31 2.26
CA GLY A 193 -32.90 10.36 1.63
C GLY A 193 -31.63 10.79 2.38
N THR A 194 -31.29 10.10 3.48
CA THR A 194 -30.02 10.29 4.21
C THR A 194 -28.81 10.01 3.30
N LEU A 195 -28.92 9.02 2.40
CA LEU A 195 -27.94 8.73 1.36
C LEU A 195 -28.51 9.00 -0.03
N LYS A 196 -27.69 9.60 -0.91
CA LYS A 196 -28.04 9.78 -2.32
C LYS A 196 -27.70 8.52 -3.13
N PRO A 197 -28.54 8.11 -4.10
CA PRO A 197 -28.27 6.94 -4.95
C PRO A 197 -26.90 6.98 -5.65
N GLU A 198 -26.52 8.15 -6.19
CA GLU A 198 -25.22 8.37 -6.85
C GLU A 198 -24.03 8.10 -5.92
N ARG A 199 -24.19 8.37 -4.62
CA ARG A 199 -23.17 8.16 -3.60
C ARG A 199 -22.99 6.68 -3.29
N VAL A 200 -24.09 5.93 -3.15
CA VAL A 200 -24.05 4.47 -2.97
C VAL A 200 -23.54 3.76 -4.23
N GLU A 201 -23.84 4.28 -5.41
CA GLU A 201 -23.32 3.74 -6.67
C GLU A 201 -21.80 3.95 -6.80
N ALA A 202 -21.29 5.13 -6.44
CA ALA A 202 -19.85 5.39 -6.41
C ALA A 202 -19.14 4.51 -5.38
N TRP A 203 -19.72 4.33 -4.19
CA TRP A 203 -19.23 3.41 -3.15
C TRP A 203 -19.19 1.96 -3.66
N ARG A 204 -20.26 1.45 -4.28
CA ARG A 204 -20.29 0.11 -4.89
C ARG A 204 -19.33 -0.07 -6.03
N ARG A 205 -19.06 0.96 -6.82
CA ARG A 205 -18.11 0.90 -7.93
C ARG A 205 -16.70 0.68 -7.39
N LEU A 206 -16.35 1.39 -6.33
CA LEU A 206 -15.12 1.17 -5.56
C LEU A 206 -15.08 -0.21 -4.92
N ASP A 207 -16.18 -0.65 -4.33
CA ASP A 207 -16.27 -1.97 -3.72
C ASP A 207 -16.15 -3.08 -4.76
N ALA A 208 -16.77 -2.97 -5.94
CA ALA A 208 -16.66 -3.94 -7.03
C ALA A 208 -15.25 -3.97 -7.68
N GLU A 209 -14.58 -2.82 -7.73
CA GLU A 209 -13.15 -2.75 -8.06
C GLU A 209 -12.29 -3.48 -7.01
N THR A 210 -12.80 -3.62 -5.78
CA THR A 210 -12.15 -4.26 -4.62
C THR A 210 -12.54 -5.73 -4.42
N ASP A 211 -13.79 -6.14 -4.68
CA ASP A 211 -14.37 -7.49 -4.54
C ASP A 211 -13.88 -8.46 -5.62
N SER A 212 -13.19 -7.93 -6.61
CA SER A 212 -12.25 -8.66 -7.46
C SER A 212 -11.09 -9.29 -6.65
N ALA A 213 -10.92 -8.92 -5.36
CA ALA A 213 -10.00 -9.50 -4.39
C ALA A 213 -10.78 -10.13 -3.23
N GLU A 214 -10.78 -11.47 -3.17
CA GLU A 214 -11.55 -12.25 -2.18
C GLU A 214 -11.22 -11.93 -0.71
N PRO A 215 -12.19 -12.03 0.22
CA PRO A 215 -11.99 -11.77 1.64
C PRO A 215 -11.15 -12.87 2.33
N ILE A 216 -10.13 -12.44 3.07
CA ILE A 216 -9.25 -13.31 3.86
C ILE A 216 -9.92 -13.64 5.21
N ALA A 217 -10.27 -14.91 5.41
CA ALA A 217 -10.72 -15.41 6.71
C ALA A 217 -9.60 -15.30 7.78
N PRO A 218 -9.91 -14.92 9.03
CA PRO A 218 -8.91 -14.86 10.09
C PRO A 218 -8.44 -16.28 10.45
N ARG A 219 -7.14 -16.55 10.31
CA ARG A 219 -6.54 -17.78 10.84
C ARG A 219 -6.19 -17.63 12.32
N ALA A 220 -6.52 -18.67 13.07
CA ALA A 220 -6.34 -18.81 14.50
C ALA A 220 -4.91 -18.49 14.99
N SER A 221 -4.84 -17.96 16.21
CA SER A 221 -3.65 -17.60 16.97
C SER A 221 -2.52 -18.63 16.89
N ALA A 222 -1.30 -18.14 16.67
CA ALA A 222 -0.07 -18.93 16.60
C ALA A 222 0.14 -19.80 17.86
N PRO A 223 0.65 -21.04 17.73
CA PRO A 223 0.96 -21.88 18.87
C PRO A 223 2.14 -21.30 19.68
N PRO A 224 2.18 -21.51 21.01
CA PRO A 224 3.20 -20.94 21.88
C PRO A 224 4.60 -21.45 21.51
N ARG A 225 5.55 -20.52 21.47
CA ARG A 225 6.97 -20.78 21.15
C ARG A 225 7.57 -21.79 22.13
N ARG A 226 8.13 -22.88 21.61
CA ARG A 226 8.91 -23.84 22.41
C ARG A 226 10.19 -23.18 22.96
N PRO A 227 10.57 -23.44 24.22
CA PRO A 227 11.77 -22.84 24.80
C PRO A 227 13.04 -23.41 24.14
N ARG A 228 14.01 -22.52 23.87
CA ARG A 228 15.34 -22.84 23.36
C ARG A 228 16.06 -23.79 24.32
N ARG A 229 16.46 -24.97 23.84
CA ARG A 229 17.43 -25.82 24.54
C ARG A 229 18.77 -25.10 24.57
N GLN A 230 19.23 -24.73 25.76
CA GLN A 230 20.61 -24.34 25.99
C GLN A 230 21.49 -25.58 25.77
N GLY A 231 22.48 -25.45 24.90
CA GLY A 231 23.52 -26.46 24.72
C GLY A 231 24.38 -26.56 25.97
N GLY A 232 24.44 -27.76 26.54
CA GLY A 232 25.39 -28.12 27.58
C GLY A 232 26.69 -28.62 26.95
N ASN A 233 27.79 -28.17 27.53
CA ASN A 233 29.15 -28.65 27.33
C ASN A 233 29.32 -30.07 27.89
#